data_AF-A0A1F9DSJ7-F1
#
_entry.id   AF-A0A1F9DSJ7-F1
#
_cell.length_a   1.000
_cell.length_b   1.000
_cell.length_c   1.000
_cell.angle_alpha   90.00
_cell.angle_beta   90.00
_cell.angle_gamma   90.00
#
_symmetry.space_group_name_H-M   'P 1'
#
loop_
_entity.id
_entity.type
_entity.pdbx_description
1 polymer ?
#
loop_
_entity_poly.entity_id
_entity_poly.type
_entity_poly.pdbx_seq_one_letter_code
_entity_poly.pdbx_strand_id
1 'polypeptide(L)'
;MKKILFYLLIVSSVCIPWTAMAGKAVKIEVLYMNHGPLQDSLEQIRNVFSKYKEKVTVSWYDFDSKEGERFMAQKKITQHIPLLIWMDDQVKFKVDGKDIVFAGFPTGSGPAFFQGKWTMADLQKTLEQLTGKK
;
A
#
# COMPACT_ATOMS: atom_id res chain seq x y z
N MET A 1 2.17 30.18 70.36
CA MET A 1 2.24 30.97 69.10
C MET A 1 3.41 30.48 68.25
N LYS A 2 3.25 30.46 66.92
CA LYS A 2 4.20 30.07 65.84
C LYS A 2 4.26 28.56 65.56
N LYS A 3 3.39 28.03 64.69
CA LYS A 3 3.32 28.05 63.21
C LYS A 3 3.97 26.78 62.62
N ILE A 4 3.13 25.74 62.49
CA ILE A 4 3.41 24.49 61.77
C ILE A 4 3.38 24.80 60.27
N LEU A 5 4.49 24.56 59.58
CA LEU A 5 4.64 24.81 58.15
C LEU A 5 4.11 23.58 57.39
N PHE A 6 2.92 23.70 56.82
CA PHE A 6 2.35 22.71 55.89
C PHE A 6 3.09 22.79 54.56
N TYR A 7 3.83 21.74 54.19
CA TYR A 7 4.32 21.55 52.83
C TYR A 7 3.21 20.91 51.99
N LEU A 8 2.62 21.72 51.10
CA LEU A 8 1.69 21.30 50.06
C LEU A 8 2.47 20.52 49.00
N LEU A 9 2.31 19.20 48.97
CA LEU A 9 2.86 18.31 47.96
C LEU A 9 1.95 18.40 46.72
N ILE A 10 2.27 19.29 45.78
CA ILE A 10 1.60 19.39 44.50
C ILE A 10 2.02 18.19 43.66
N VAL A 11 1.16 17.17 43.60
CA VAL A 11 1.28 16.06 42.66
C VAL A 11 0.99 16.62 41.27
N SER A 12 2.04 17.00 40.54
CA SER A 12 1.94 17.30 39.11
C SER A 12 1.77 15.96 38.37
N SER A 13 0.52 15.57 38.11
CA SER A 13 0.20 14.52 37.16
C SER A 13 0.67 14.99 35.78
N VAL A 14 1.88 14.57 35.40
CA VAL A 14 2.37 14.67 34.03
C VAL A 14 1.47 13.78 33.17
N CYS A 15 0.46 14.38 32.56
CA CYS A 15 -0.25 13.78 31.44
C CYS A 15 0.76 13.68 30.29
N ILE A 16 1.48 12.56 30.20
CA ILE A 16 2.24 12.22 29.01
C ILE A 16 1.19 12.01 27.92
N PRO A 17 1.08 12.85 26.88
CA PRO A 17 0.22 12.53 25.77
C PRO A 17 0.77 11.24 25.17
N TRP A 18 0.01 10.16 25.29
CA TRP A 18 0.25 8.94 24.54
C TRP A 18 -0.02 9.27 23.07
N THR A 19 0.94 9.90 22.41
CA THR A 19 0.94 10.00 20.96
C THR A 19 1.05 8.58 20.46
N ALA A 20 -0.09 7.98 20.13
CA ALA A 20 -0.10 6.76 19.34
C ALA A 20 0.73 7.05 18.10
N MET A 21 1.91 6.44 18.02
CA MET A 21 2.72 6.44 16.81
C MET A 21 1.90 5.66 15.78
N ALA A 22 1.02 6.36 15.07
CA ALA A 22 0.40 5.82 13.88
C ALA A 22 1.55 5.51 12.92
N GLY A 23 1.82 4.22 12.70
CA GLY A 23 2.83 3.79 11.73
C GLY A 23 2.55 4.48 10.39
N LYS A 24 3.62 4.89 9.69
CA LYS A 24 3.51 5.51 8.37
C LYS A 24 2.65 4.60 7.47
N ALA A 25 1.66 5.18 6.79
CA ALA A 25 0.83 4.46 5.83
C ALA A 25 1.70 3.85 4.73
N VAL A 26 1.37 2.62 4.33
CA VAL A 26 2.03 1.91 3.23
C VAL A 26 1.76 2.67 1.94
N LYS A 27 2.82 3.08 1.24
CA LYS A 27 2.70 3.77 -0.04
C LYS A 27 2.46 2.74 -1.14
N ILE A 28 1.38 2.90 -1.90
CA ILE A 28 1.06 2.05 -3.05
C ILE A 28 1.05 2.92 -4.30
N GLU A 29 1.82 2.52 -5.30
CA GLU A 29 1.83 3.17 -6.62
C GLU A 29 1.40 2.13 -7.65
N VAL A 30 0.40 2.47 -8.47
CA VAL A 30 -0.16 1.57 -9.50
C VAL A 30 0.02 2.21 -10.86
N LEU A 31 0.81 1.60 -11.73
CA LEU A 31 0.83 1.92 -13.16
C LEU A 31 -0.10 0.93 -13.87
N TYR A 32 -1.07 1.41 -14.64
CA TYR A 32 -2.06 0.55 -15.29
C TYR A 32 -2.46 1.07 -16.67
N MET A 33 -2.79 0.14 -17.57
CA MET A 33 -3.44 0.45 -18.83
C MET A 33 -4.94 0.61 -18.64
N ASN A 34 -5.48 1.77 -18.97
CA ASN A 34 -6.87 2.13 -18.67
C ASN A 34 -7.85 1.68 -19.77
N HIS A 35 -7.80 0.41 -20.14
CA HIS A 35 -8.69 -0.17 -21.12
C HIS A 35 -8.94 -1.66 -20.83
N GLY A 36 -9.98 -2.22 -21.45
CA GLY A 36 -10.19 -3.66 -21.42
C GLY A 36 -8.97 -4.37 -22.02
N PRO A 37 -8.54 -5.53 -21.50
CA PRO A 37 -9.25 -6.42 -20.58
C PRO A 37 -8.97 -6.21 -19.07
N LEU A 38 -8.26 -5.15 -18.67
CA LEU A 38 -7.78 -4.99 -17.29
C LEU A 38 -8.84 -4.46 -16.30
N GLN A 39 -9.93 -3.87 -16.80
CA GLN A 39 -10.91 -3.13 -15.99
C GLN A 39 -11.46 -3.93 -14.79
N ASP A 40 -11.87 -5.19 -14.99
CA ASP A 40 -12.39 -6.05 -13.91
C ASP A 40 -11.34 -6.30 -12.81
N SER A 41 -10.07 -6.44 -13.21
CA SER A 41 -8.96 -6.58 -12.24
C SER A 41 -8.74 -5.30 -11.46
N LEU A 42 -8.82 -4.12 -12.13
CA LEU A 42 -8.66 -2.83 -11.45
C LEU A 42 -9.77 -2.58 -10.44
N GLU A 43 -11.02 -2.96 -10.75
CA GLU A 43 -12.12 -2.88 -9.79
C GLU A 43 -11.85 -3.74 -8.55
N GLN A 44 -11.45 -5.00 -8.75
CA GLN A 44 -11.09 -5.89 -7.65
C GLN A 44 -9.94 -5.34 -6.81
N ILE A 45 -8.90 -4.80 -7.45
CA ILE A 45 -7.74 -4.19 -6.76
C ILE A 45 -8.18 -2.99 -5.92
N ARG A 46 -9.03 -2.10 -6.47
CA ARG A 46 -9.59 -0.96 -5.70
C ARG A 46 -10.39 -1.45 -4.49
N ASN A 47 -11.17 -2.51 -4.67
CA ASN A 47 -11.92 -3.13 -3.59
C ASN A 47 -11.02 -3.79 -2.53
N VAL A 48 -9.84 -4.30 -2.90
CA VAL A 48 -8.85 -4.76 -1.91
C VAL A 48 -8.28 -3.57 -1.14
N PHE A 49 -7.78 -2.54 -1.83
CA PHE A 49 -7.14 -1.39 -1.18
C PHE A 49 -8.07 -0.62 -0.25
N SER A 50 -9.35 -0.46 -0.61
CA SER A 50 -10.33 0.25 0.23
C SER A 50 -10.52 -0.36 1.62
N LYS A 51 -10.25 -1.67 1.78
CA LYS A 51 -10.32 -2.39 3.07
C LYS A 51 -9.24 -1.97 4.08
N TYR A 52 -8.22 -1.22 3.65
CA TYR A 52 -7.09 -0.81 4.50
C TYR A 52 -7.17 0.66 4.92
N LYS A 53 -8.11 1.45 4.37
CA LYS A 53 -8.39 2.84 4.76
C LYS A 53 -7.10 3.67 4.89
N GLU A 54 -6.91 4.36 6.01
CA GLU A 54 -5.75 5.21 6.31
C GLU A 54 -4.41 4.46 6.44
N LYS A 55 -4.42 3.11 6.47
CA LYS A 55 -3.17 2.33 6.53
C LYS A 55 -2.44 2.26 5.19
N VAL A 56 -3.09 2.64 4.10
CA VAL A 56 -2.49 2.68 2.76
C VAL A 56 -2.74 4.04 2.13
N THR A 57 -1.78 4.52 1.33
CA THR A 57 -1.96 5.66 0.43
C THR A 57 -1.73 5.18 -0.99
N VAL A 58 -2.73 5.33 -1.88
CA VAL A 58 -2.67 4.77 -3.24
C VAL A 58 -2.62 5.88 -4.27
N SER A 59 -1.61 5.84 -5.14
CA SER A 59 -1.49 6.67 -6.34
C SER A 59 -1.67 5.81 -7.58
N TRP A 60 -2.49 6.30 -8.51
CA TRP A 60 -2.85 5.60 -9.75
C TRP A 60 -2.32 6.39 -10.94
N TYR A 61 -1.57 5.72 -11.80
CA TYR A 61 -0.94 6.29 -12.98
C TYR A 61 -1.46 5.56 -14.21
N ASP A 62 -2.27 6.26 -15.02
CA ASP A 62 -2.74 5.75 -16.30
C ASP A 62 -1.57 5.76 -17.30
N PHE A 63 -1.21 4.57 -17.78
CA PHE A 63 -0.10 4.32 -18.70
C PHE A 63 -0.16 5.22 -19.94
N ASP A 64 -1.36 5.47 -20.46
CA ASP A 64 -1.59 6.22 -21.70
C ASP A 64 -1.74 7.74 -21.46
N SER A 65 -1.54 8.20 -20.22
CA SER A 65 -1.61 9.62 -19.86
C SER A 65 -0.23 10.27 -19.74
N LYS A 66 -0.18 11.61 -19.88
CA LYS A 66 1.06 12.39 -19.66
C LYS A 66 1.64 12.21 -18.24
N GLU A 67 0.78 11.94 -17.25
CA GLU A 67 1.24 11.68 -15.89
C GLU A 67 1.90 10.30 -15.79
N GLY A 68 1.28 9.28 -16.40
CA GLY A 68 1.85 7.93 -16.52
C GLY A 68 3.17 7.93 -17.29
N GLU A 69 3.27 8.66 -18.40
CA GLU A 69 4.52 8.82 -19.15
C GLU A 69 5.66 9.36 -18.26
N ARG A 70 5.39 10.39 -17.45
CA ARG A 70 6.36 10.95 -16.51
C ARG A 70 6.73 9.94 -15.41
N PHE A 71 5.75 9.26 -14.85
CA PHE A 71 5.97 8.24 -13.83
C PHE A 71 6.81 7.07 -14.37
N MET A 72 6.51 6.60 -15.58
CA MET A 72 7.31 5.59 -16.27
C MET A 72 8.75 6.04 -16.47
N ALA A 73 8.97 7.28 -16.94
CA ALA A 73 10.31 7.84 -17.09
C ALA A 73 11.06 7.89 -15.74
N GLN A 74 10.40 8.33 -14.67
CA GLN A 74 10.97 8.35 -13.31
C GLN A 74 11.36 6.95 -12.81
N LYS A 75 10.51 5.95 -13.06
CA LYS A 75 10.74 4.55 -12.67
C LYS A 75 11.59 3.76 -13.68
N LYS A 76 12.02 4.39 -14.78
CA LYS A 76 12.79 3.78 -15.89
C LYS A 76 12.08 2.58 -16.55
N ILE A 77 10.76 2.67 -16.66
CA ILE A 77 9.93 1.64 -17.30
C ILE A 77 9.89 1.91 -18.79
N THR A 78 10.29 0.90 -19.57
CA THR A 78 10.28 0.95 -21.04
C THR A 78 9.47 -0.18 -21.66
N GLN A 79 9.05 -1.17 -20.86
CA GLN A 79 8.27 -2.29 -21.33
C GLN A 79 6.78 -1.97 -21.33
N HIS A 80 6.05 -2.55 -22.28
CA HIS A 80 4.59 -2.51 -22.33
C HIS A 80 4.02 -3.57 -21.37
N ILE A 81 3.86 -3.20 -20.10
CA ILE A 81 3.34 -4.06 -19.03
C ILE A 81 1.98 -3.53 -18.59
N PRO A 82 0.87 -4.29 -18.72
CA PRO A 82 -0.48 -3.78 -18.46
C PRO A 82 -0.74 -3.27 -17.04
N LEU A 83 -0.04 -3.82 -16.05
CA LEU A 83 -0.21 -3.48 -14.64
C LEU A 83 1.10 -3.69 -13.90
N LEU A 84 1.48 -2.71 -13.08
CA LEU A 84 2.55 -2.83 -12.09
C LEU A 84 2.08 -2.19 -10.79
N ILE A 85 2.34 -2.87 -9.66
CA ILE A 85 1.97 -2.38 -8.32
C ILE A 85 3.23 -2.37 -7.46
N TRP A 86 3.65 -1.18 -7.04
CA TRP A 86 4.67 -1.01 -6.02
C TRP A 86 4.01 -0.79 -4.67
N MET A 87 4.56 -1.42 -3.63
CA MET A 87 4.23 -1.16 -2.23
C MET A 87 5.54 -0.80 -1.52
N ASP A 88 5.62 0.38 -0.91
CA ASP A 88 6.84 0.95 -0.33
C ASP A 88 8.07 0.83 -1.25
N ASP A 89 7.90 1.25 -2.51
CA ASP A 89 8.91 1.24 -3.57
C ASP A 89 9.40 -0.17 -4.01
N GLN A 90 8.79 -1.25 -3.52
CA GLN A 90 9.07 -2.62 -3.92
C GLN A 90 7.95 -3.21 -4.76
N VAL A 91 8.29 -4.00 -5.79
CA VAL A 91 7.33 -4.74 -6.63
C VAL A 91 7.33 -6.25 -6.34
N LYS A 92 8.33 -6.71 -5.57
CA LYS A 92 8.57 -8.13 -5.28
C LYS A 92 8.47 -8.38 -3.77
N PHE A 93 7.70 -9.38 -3.38
CA PHE A 93 7.44 -9.74 -1.98
C PHE A 93 7.53 -11.25 -1.77
N LYS A 94 7.72 -11.67 -0.51
CA LYS A 94 7.65 -13.07 -0.11
C LYS A 94 6.32 -13.35 0.56
N VAL A 95 5.46 -14.14 -0.09
CA VAL A 95 4.14 -14.54 0.40
C VAL A 95 4.10 -16.05 0.49
N ASP A 96 3.80 -16.60 1.67
CA ASP A 96 3.79 -18.05 1.92
C ASP A 96 5.06 -18.77 1.43
N GLY A 97 6.22 -18.14 1.63
CA GLY A 97 7.53 -18.65 1.20
C GLY A 97 7.85 -18.46 -0.28
N LYS A 98 6.89 -18.05 -1.11
CA LYS A 98 7.05 -17.82 -2.56
C LYS A 98 7.40 -16.37 -2.86
N ASP A 99 8.22 -16.19 -3.88
CA ASP A 99 8.53 -14.87 -4.41
C ASP A 99 7.42 -14.44 -5.40
N ILE A 100 6.67 -13.40 -5.04
CA ILE A 100 5.59 -12.83 -5.84
C ILE A 100 6.06 -11.51 -6.44
N VAL A 101 5.79 -11.30 -7.74
CA VAL A 101 6.00 -10.03 -8.43
C VAL A 101 4.64 -9.51 -8.90
N PHE A 102 4.26 -8.31 -8.44
CA PHE A 102 3.00 -7.69 -8.83
C PHE A 102 3.11 -6.96 -10.17
N ALA A 103 3.23 -7.76 -11.24
CA ALA A 103 3.33 -7.31 -12.62
C ALA A 103 2.39 -8.13 -13.53
N GLY A 104 1.83 -7.49 -14.54
CA GLY A 104 0.84 -8.09 -15.44
C GLY A 104 -0.49 -8.36 -14.76
N PHE A 105 -1.38 -9.05 -15.47
CA PHE A 105 -2.69 -9.44 -14.95
C PHE A 105 -2.54 -10.44 -13.80
N PRO A 106 -3.42 -10.40 -12.78
CA PRO A 106 -3.54 -11.50 -11.83
C PRO A 106 -3.78 -12.83 -12.57
N THR A 107 -3.21 -13.93 -12.08
CA THR A 107 -3.42 -15.27 -12.63
C THR A 107 -4.91 -15.59 -12.70
N GLY A 108 -5.36 -16.08 -13.85
CA GLY A 108 -6.77 -16.37 -14.12
C GLY A 108 -7.61 -15.17 -14.59
N SER A 109 -6.99 -14.01 -14.83
CA SER A 109 -7.68 -12.82 -15.37
C SER A 109 -7.03 -12.34 -16.67
N GLY A 110 -7.83 -11.80 -17.59
CA GLY A 110 -7.36 -11.29 -18.87
C GLY A 110 -6.61 -12.32 -19.76
N PRO A 111 -5.96 -11.86 -20.84
CA PRO A 111 -5.25 -12.73 -21.78
C PRO A 111 -4.05 -13.40 -21.11
N ALA A 112 -3.94 -14.72 -21.28
CA ALA A 112 -2.92 -15.55 -20.63
C ALA A 112 -1.47 -15.06 -20.85
N PHE A 113 -1.17 -14.51 -22.03
CA PHE A 113 0.17 -13.99 -22.35
C PHE A 113 0.59 -12.79 -21.47
N PHE A 114 -0.37 -12.03 -20.94
CA PHE A 114 -0.11 -10.88 -20.08
C PHE A 114 -0.29 -11.19 -18.58
N GLN A 115 -0.59 -12.44 -18.22
CA GLN A 115 -0.74 -12.83 -16.82
C GLN A 115 0.62 -12.92 -16.11
N GLY A 116 0.66 -12.33 -14.92
CA GLY A 116 1.70 -12.56 -13.93
C GLY A 116 1.45 -13.82 -13.12
N LYS A 117 2.39 -14.11 -12.23
CA LYS A 117 2.33 -15.24 -11.27
C LYS A 117 1.92 -14.75 -9.88
N TRP A 118 0.77 -14.08 -9.82
CA TRP A 118 0.23 -13.50 -8.59
C TRP A 118 -1.30 -13.48 -8.63
N THR A 119 -1.94 -13.50 -7.47
CA THR A 119 -3.41 -13.52 -7.32
C THR A 119 -3.90 -12.39 -6.41
N MET A 120 -5.22 -12.13 -6.39
CA MET A 120 -5.79 -11.18 -5.43
C MET A 120 -5.55 -11.59 -3.97
N ALA A 121 -5.44 -12.89 -3.70
CA ALA A 121 -5.10 -13.39 -2.37
C ALA A 121 -3.65 -13.03 -1.99
N ASP A 122 -2.71 -13.08 -2.93
CA ASP A 122 -1.32 -12.66 -2.68
C ASP A 122 -1.24 -11.16 -2.39
N LEU A 123 -2.01 -10.35 -3.12
CA LEU A 123 -2.11 -8.90 -2.86
C LEU A 123 -2.65 -8.61 -1.47
N GLN A 124 -3.74 -9.29 -1.08
CA GLN A 124 -4.34 -9.12 0.24
C GLN A 124 -3.38 -9.54 1.37
N LYS A 125 -2.72 -10.70 1.25
CA LYS A 125 -1.73 -11.18 2.23
C LYS A 125 -0.54 -10.24 2.35
N THR A 126 -0.06 -9.69 1.24
CA THR A 126 1.04 -8.72 1.25
C THR A 126 0.65 -7.46 2.01
N LEU A 127 -0.56 -6.94 1.76
CA LEU A 127 -1.06 -5.77 2.48
C LEU A 127 -1.32 -6.04 3.96
N GLU A 128 -1.81 -7.23 4.32
CA GLU A 128 -1.94 -7.67 5.72
C GLU A 128 -0.59 -7.65 6.44
N GLN A 129 0.46 -8.21 5.81
CA GLN A 129 1.83 -8.18 6.32
C GLN A 129 2.36 -6.75 6.49
N LEU A 130 2.21 -5.90 5.47
CA LEU A 130 2.75 -4.53 5.48
C LEU A 130 2.00 -3.61 6.45
N THR A 131 0.69 -3.80 6.62
CA THR A 131 -0.15 -2.93 7.46
C THR A 131 -0.37 -3.46 8.88
N GLY A 132 0.24 -4.60 9.22
CA GLY A 132 0.08 -5.28 10.51
C GLY A 132 -1.37 -5.71 10.80
N LYS A 133 -2.21 -5.83 9.77
CA LYS A 133 -3.60 -6.29 9.89
C LYS A 133 -3.56 -7.82 9.91
N LYS A 134 -3.91 -8.41 11.06
CA LYS A 134 -4.16 -9.85 11.19
C LYS A 134 -5.59 -10.18 10.81
#